data_AF-A0A2I0WAZ2-F1
#
_entry.id   AF-A0A2I0WAZ2-F1
#
_cell.length_a   1.000
_cell.length_b   1.000
_cell.length_c   1.000
_cell.angle_alpha   90.00
_cell.angle_beta   90.00
_cell.angle_gamma   90.00
#
_symmetry.space_group_name_H-M   'P 1'
#
loop_
_entity.id
_entity.type
_entity.pdbx_description
1 polymer ?
#
loop_
_entity_poly.entity_id
_entity_poly.type
_entity_poly.pdbx_seq_one_letter_code
_entity_poly.pdbx_strand_id
1 'polypeptide(L)'
;MDVDLPKTSNVEISVENLPSDPGLRIPINNFNHNIRDEIRRTYLQKGPFQPRSHDFSKSKCGMKDRRFNPSWFDKYFDWLEYSICKDKAYCLYCYLFRTSGRGNEEEEAFNKNGFSNWKKTNKFDLHVGSHNSTHNNARRSCEDLMRQSQHIGFLFQKQSDQATIAYRTRLNTSVDCIRFLLKQGLAFRGHDESSTSKNQGNFLELVQFLAEHNKDIDDAVLKNAPENLKLIAPDIHKDITRGFAIAITKFISDEIGEKFYSVLVDESRDTSGKEQMAIIVRFVDNKGVIIEHFLGISHVPDTTANSLKMATEELLSSYGLSISKIRGQGYDDASNMRGEFNGLKALFLNKNTSTHYIHCFSHQLQLALVVVAKGHVHIALFFTLISNVMNIVGASCKRRDQVRELQCEKTINALQSGKLLTGRGLNQEITLKRAGETRWGSHYESIIG
;
A
#
# COMPACT_ATOMS: atom_id res chain seq x y z
N MET A 1 43.97 -29.31 16.31
CA MET A 1 43.92 -29.29 17.78
C MET A 1 43.34 -27.95 18.16
N ASP A 2 42.01 -27.86 18.14
CA ASP A 2 41.29 -26.72 18.68
C ASP A 2 40.45 -27.25 19.83
N VAL A 3 40.72 -26.72 21.01
CA VAL A 3 40.15 -27.13 22.28
C VAL A 3 38.80 -26.42 22.42
N ASP A 4 37.73 -27.20 22.42
CA ASP A 4 36.39 -26.74 22.79
C ASP A 4 36.40 -26.26 24.25
N LEU A 5 36.17 -24.96 24.45
CA LEU A 5 35.77 -24.40 25.73
C LEU A 5 34.24 -24.51 25.86
N PRO A 6 33.70 -25.11 26.93
CA PRO A 6 32.26 -25.30 27.06
C PRO A 6 31.54 -23.97 27.28
N LYS A 7 30.57 -23.68 26.41
CA LYS A 7 29.57 -22.62 26.60
C LYS A 7 28.86 -22.85 27.94
N THR A 8 28.90 -21.86 28.81
CA THR A 8 28.12 -21.81 30.04
C THR A 8 26.64 -22.00 29.73
N SER A 9 26.02 -22.95 30.41
CA SER A 9 24.61 -23.31 30.30
C SER A 9 23.69 -22.10 30.50
N ASN A 10 22.97 -21.71 29.45
CA ASN A 10 21.80 -20.84 29.56
C ASN A 10 20.71 -21.61 30.31
N VAL A 11 20.58 -21.36 31.60
CA VAL A 11 19.39 -21.79 32.34
C VAL A 11 18.24 -20.89 31.89
N GLU A 12 17.29 -21.43 31.13
CA GLU A 12 16.00 -20.81 30.89
C GLU A 12 15.25 -20.71 32.22
N ILE A 13 15.39 -19.58 32.91
CA ILE A 13 14.62 -19.30 34.13
C ILE A 13 13.25 -18.79 33.68
N SER A 14 12.23 -19.64 33.78
CA SER A 14 10.83 -19.21 33.61
C SER A 14 10.50 -18.14 34.65
N VAL A 15 10.00 -16.98 34.18
CA VAL A 15 9.61 -15.82 34.99
C VAL A 15 8.57 -16.20 36.07
N GLU A 16 7.79 -17.25 35.82
CA GLU A 16 6.76 -17.76 36.73
C GLU A 16 7.36 -18.43 38.00
N ASN A 17 8.57 -18.97 37.92
CA ASN A 17 9.22 -19.74 39.00
C ASN A 17 10.20 -18.93 39.86
N LEU A 18 10.12 -17.60 39.83
CA LEU A 18 11.01 -16.74 40.64
C LEU A 18 10.72 -16.90 42.15
N PRO A 19 11.73 -17.18 43.00
CA PRO A 19 11.55 -17.44 44.42
C PRO A 19 11.14 -16.18 45.19
N SER A 20 10.08 -16.29 46.00
CA SER A 20 9.60 -15.16 46.82
C SER A 20 10.54 -14.84 47.98
N ASP A 21 11.15 -15.84 48.63
CA ASP A 21 12.05 -15.63 49.77
C ASP A 21 13.34 -14.91 49.32
N PRO A 22 13.68 -13.72 49.89
CA PRO A 22 14.84 -12.95 49.48
C PRO A 22 16.17 -13.69 49.71
N GLY A 23 16.22 -14.66 50.62
CA GLY A 23 17.39 -15.49 50.85
C GLY A 23 17.69 -16.48 49.72
N LEU A 24 16.68 -16.82 48.91
CA LEU A 24 16.79 -17.75 47.77
C LEU A 24 16.95 -17.04 46.42
N ARG A 25 16.83 -15.71 46.39
CA ARG A 25 16.88 -14.94 45.14
C ARG A 25 18.29 -14.87 44.57
N ILE A 26 18.37 -15.04 43.25
CA ILE A 26 19.59 -14.79 42.46
C ILE A 26 19.80 -13.27 42.35
N PRO A 27 21.03 -12.74 42.52
CA PRO A 27 21.30 -11.32 42.30
C PRO A 27 20.87 -10.85 40.90
N ILE A 28 20.23 -9.67 40.79
CA ILE A 28 19.70 -9.17 39.50
C ILE A 28 20.76 -9.08 38.40
N ASN A 29 22.01 -8.76 38.77
CA ASN A 29 23.13 -8.68 37.83
C ASN A 29 23.53 -10.05 37.23
N ASN A 30 23.09 -11.16 37.81
CA ASN A 30 23.40 -12.50 37.29
C ASN A 30 22.43 -12.93 36.18
N PHE A 31 21.31 -12.22 35.99
CA PHE A 31 20.40 -12.46 34.86
C PHE A 31 20.87 -11.75 33.59
N ASN A 32 20.47 -12.27 32.43
CA ASN A 32 20.74 -11.66 31.12
C ASN A 32 20.15 -10.24 31.06
N HIS A 33 20.90 -9.29 30.49
CA HIS A 33 20.54 -7.87 30.42
C HIS A 33 19.13 -7.65 29.85
N ASN A 34 18.72 -8.44 28.86
CA ASN A 34 17.45 -8.28 28.15
C ASN A 34 16.22 -8.65 28.99
N ILE A 35 16.38 -9.45 30.05
CA ILE A 35 15.26 -9.93 30.89
C ILE A 35 15.23 -9.29 32.29
N ARG A 36 16.25 -8.52 32.67
CA ARG A 36 16.36 -7.94 34.02
C ARG A 36 15.17 -7.07 34.38
N ASP A 37 14.66 -6.27 33.44
CA ASP A 37 13.53 -5.38 33.69
C ASP A 37 12.21 -6.13 33.82
N GLU A 38 12.04 -7.22 33.08
CA GLU A 38 10.89 -8.12 33.23
C GLU A 38 10.90 -8.82 34.60
N ILE A 39 12.06 -9.31 35.03
CA ILE A 39 12.26 -9.90 36.36
C ILE A 39 11.97 -8.88 37.46
N ARG A 40 12.48 -7.64 37.32
CA ARG A 40 12.22 -6.56 38.28
C ARG A 40 10.72 -6.27 38.39
N ARG A 41 10.02 -6.15 37.26
CA ARG A 41 8.56 -5.94 37.24
C ARG A 41 7.82 -7.09 37.94
N THR A 42 8.24 -8.33 37.69
CA THR A 42 7.63 -9.51 38.31
C THR A 42 7.76 -9.48 39.83
N TYR A 43 8.93 -9.16 40.38
CA TYR A 43 9.11 -9.00 41.83
C TYR A 43 8.31 -7.80 42.39
N LEU A 44 8.23 -6.69 41.67
CA LEU A 44 7.42 -5.54 42.08
C LEU A 44 5.91 -5.87 42.11
N GLN A 45 5.42 -6.67 41.17
CA GLN A 45 4.04 -7.15 41.15
C GLN A 45 3.75 -8.15 42.28
N LYS A 46 4.71 -9.02 42.62
CA LYS A 46 4.59 -9.94 43.78
C LYS A 46 4.61 -9.20 45.11
N GLY A 47 5.27 -8.04 45.18
CA GLY A 47 5.44 -7.26 46.40
C GLY A 47 6.48 -7.86 47.36
N PRO A 48 6.74 -7.19 48.49
CA PRO A 48 7.75 -7.64 49.46
C PRO A 48 7.32 -8.95 50.12
N PHE A 49 8.27 -9.87 50.30
CA PHE A 49 8.00 -11.15 50.95
C PHE A 49 7.89 -11.00 52.48
N GLN A 50 6.66 -11.05 53.00
CA GLN A 50 6.30 -10.80 54.40
C GLN A 50 5.56 -11.99 55.02
N PRO A 51 6.27 -13.05 55.48
CA PRO A 51 5.67 -14.25 56.04
C PRO A 51 5.11 -14.01 57.45
N ARG A 52 3.94 -13.37 57.55
CA ARG A 52 3.33 -12.94 58.84
C ARG A 52 2.96 -14.08 59.79
N SER A 53 2.66 -15.26 59.26
CA SER A 53 2.30 -16.47 60.03
C SER A 53 3.51 -17.33 60.41
N HIS A 54 4.73 -16.92 60.09
CA HIS A 54 5.95 -17.66 60.42
C HIS A 54 6.32 -17.49 61.90
N ASP A 55 6.80 -18.56 62.54
CA ASP A 55 7.35 -18.48 63.89
C ASP A 55 8.80 -18.00 63.84
N PHE A 56 9.00 -16.72 64.16
CA PHE A 56 10.31 -16.07 64.10
C PHE A 56 11.23 -16.56 65.21
N SER A 57 12.40 -17.05 64.82
CA SER A 57 13.42 -17.58 65.72
C SER A 57 13.85 -16.54 66.76
N LYS A 58 14.05 -17.01 68.00
CA LYS A 58 14.63 -16.20 69.08
C LYS A 58 16.14 -16.31 69.06
N SER A 59 16.82 -15.17 69.04
CA SER A 59 18.27 -15.07 69.22
C SER A 59 18.60 -14.46 70.58
N LYS A 60 19.63 -15.00 71.25
CA LYS A 60 20.14 -14.44 72.50
C LYS A 60 20.87 -13.13 72.21
N CYS A 61 20.33 -12.02 72.73
CA CYS A 61 20.93 -10.70 72.60
C CYS A 61 21.23 -10.15 74.01
N GLY A 62 22.39 -10.54 74.57
CA GLY A 62 22.72 -10.29 75.98
C GLY A 62 21.89 -11.18 76.91
N MET A 63 21.24 -10.60 77.92
CA MET A 63 20.41 -11.33 78.89
C MET A 63 18.94 -11.52 78.46
N LYS A 64 18.54 -11.08 77.27
CA LYS A 64 17.16 -11.18 76.77
C LYS A 64 17.13 -11.84 75.41
N ASP A 65 16.16 -12.73 75.23
CA ASP A 65 15.82 -13.30 73.92
C ASP A 65 15.08 -12.25 73.08
N ARG A 66 15.51 -12.07 71.83
CA ARG A 66 14.87 -11.16 70.88
C ARG A 66 14.56 -11.90 69.59
N ARG A 67 13.51 -11.47 68.89
CA ARG A 67 13.12 -11.98 67.57
C ARG A 67 12.63 -10.84 66.70
N PHE A 68 12.51 -11.11 65.40
CA PHE A 68 11.84 -10.21 64.48
C PHE A 68 10.40 -9.94 64.95
N ASN A 69 9.95 -8.68 64.88
CA ASN A 69 8.59 -8.31 65.24
C ASN A 69 7.74 -8.15 63.96
N PRO A 70 6.70 -8.99 63.77
CA PRO A 70 5.81 -8.90 62.61
C PRO A 70 5.17 -7.52 62.41
N SER A 71 4.97 -6.74 63.48
CA SER A 71 4.41 -5.38 63.37
C SER A 71 5.28 -4.41 62.57
N TRP A 72 6.55 -4.74 62.34
CA TRP A 72 7.42 -3.94 61.47
C TRP A 72 7.01 -4.03 60.00
N PHE A 73 6.34 -5.11 59.58
CA PHE A 73 5.73 -5.18 58.25
C PHE A 73 4.60 -4.16 58.08
N ASP A 74 3.93 -3.74 59.16
CA ASP A 74 2.90 -2.69 59.06
C ASP A 74 3.52 -1.31 58.91
N LYS A 75 4.63 -1.06 59.62
CA LYS A 75 5.36 0.22 59.54
C LYS A 75 6.13 0.39 58.23
N TYR A 76 6.70 -0.69 57.69
CA TYR A 76 7.56 -0.68 56.49
C TYR A 76 6.98 -1.59 55.39
N PHE A 77 5.68 -1.45 55.15
CA PHE A 77 4.88 -2.39 54.35
C PHE A 77 5.32 -2.49 52.89
N ASP A 78 5.89 -1.43 52.31
CA ASP A 78 6.18 -1.29 50.89
C ASP A 78 7.53 -1.90 50.48
N TRP A 79 8.45 -2.13 51.43
CA TRP A 79 9.81 -2.58 51.10
C TRP A 79 10.40 -3.66 52.01
N LEU A 80 9.95 -3.78 53.26
CA LEU A 80 10.59 -4.68 54.23
C LEU A 80 10.25 -6.13 53.93
N GLU A 81 11.29 -6.96 53.77
CA GLU A 81 11.19 -8.39 53.51
C GLU A 81 11.87 -9.20 54.60
N TYR A 82 11.44 -10.46 54.78
CA TYR A 82 12.08 -11.39 55.70
C TYR A 82 12.39 -12.72 55.03
N SER A 83 13.63 -13.17 55.11
CA SER A 83 14.02 -14.50 54.65
C SER A 83 13.83 -15.53 55.76
N ILE A 84 12.99 -16.54 55.50
CA ILE A 84 12.82 -17.68 56.40
C ILE A 84 14.10 -18.52 56.42
N CYS A 85 14.69 -18.77 55.24
CA CYS A 85 15.88 -19.62 55.15
C CYS A 85 17.15 -19.00 55.75
N LYS A 86 17.22 -17.66 55.84
CA LYS A 86 18.38 -16.94 56.40
C LYS A 86 18.13 -16.28 57.76
N ASP A 87 16.89 -16.32 58.26
CA ASP A 87 16.48 -15.69 59.53
C ASP A 87 16.85 -14.19 59.61
N LYS A 88 16.66 -13.46 58.50
CA LYS A 88 17.17 -12.09 58.30
C LYS A 88 16.21 -11.22 57.49
N ALA A 89 16.24 -9.91 57.78
CA ALA A 89 15.48 -8.90 57.07
C ALA A 89 16.24 -8.32 55.86
N TYR A 90 15.50 -8.03 54.80
CA TYR A 90 15.98 -7.50 53.51
C TYR A 90 15.08 -6.37 53.00
N CYS A 91 15.51 -5.69 51.94
CA CYS A 91 14.79 -4.61 51.29
C CYS A 91 14.57 -4.92 49.81
N LEU A 92 13.30 -4.96 49.40
CA LEU A 92 12.89 -5.26 48.02
C LEU A 92 13.51 -4.26 47.04
N TYR A 93 13.33 -2.95 47.27
CA TYR A 93 13.81 -1.92 46.35
C TYR A 93 15.33 -1.97 46.19
N CYS A 94 16.07 -2.14 47.29
CA CYS A 94 17.52 -2.23 47.24
C CYS A 94 18.01 -3.51 46.56
N TYR A 95 17.29 -4.62 46.68
CA TYR A 95 17.60 -5.84 45.92
C TYR A 95 17.45 -5.62 44.40
N LEU A 96 16.43 -4.87 43.97
CA LEU A 96 16.10 -4.71 42.55
C LEU A 96 17.01 -3.76 41.76
N PHE A 97 17.41 -2.63 42.38
CA PHE A 97 18.06 -1.52 41.65
C PHE A 97 19.44 -1.11 42.16
N ARG A 98 19.99 -1.74 43.20
CA ARG A 98 21.31 -1.33 43.70
C ARG A 98 22.43 -1.78 42.76
N THR A 99 23.31 -0.85 42.43
CA THR A 99 24.60 -1.09 41.75
C THR A 99 25.68 -1.49 42.75
N SER A 100 26.39 -2.58 42.45
CA SER A 100 27.54 -3.04 43.25
C SER A 100 28.60 -1.93 43.34
N GLY A 101 29.09 -1.60 44.55
CA GLY A 101 30.29 -0.78 44.73
C GLY A 101 30.10 0.65 45.27
N ARG A 102 28.90 1.08 45.68
CA ARG A 102 28.69 2.33 46.42
C ARG A 102 27.91 2.08 47.71
N GLY A 103 28.60 1.92 48.83
CA GLY A 103 27.98 1.90 50.16
C GLY A 103 28.89 1.40 51.27
N ASN A 104 28.68 1.94 52.47
CA ASN A 104 29.35 1.49 53.69
C ASN A 104 28.73 0.16 54.16
N GLU A 105 29.44 -0.61 55.01
CA GLU A 105 28.97 -1.90 55.56
C GLU A 105 27.56 -1.84 56.17
N GLU A 106 27.18 -0.68 56.73
CA GLU A 106 25.85 -0.45 57.31
C GLU A 106 24.72 -0.47 56.27
N GLU A 107 25.02 -0.14 55.01
CA GLU A 107 24.06 -0.12 53.91
C GLU A 107 23.92 -1.48 53.23
N GLU A 108 24.89 -2.39 53.41
CA GLU A 108 24.82 -3.77 52.90
C GLU A 108 23.93 -4.68 53.75
N ALA A 109 23.58 -4.23 54.97
CA ALA A 109 22.80 -4.99 55.94
C ALA A 109 21.44 -5.43 55.40
N PHE A 110 20.74 -4.59 54.62
CA PHE A 110 19.40 -4.92 54.10
C PHE A 110 19.40 -5.47 52.66
N ASN A 111 20.56 -5.72 52.06
CA ASN A 111 20.65 -6.21 50.69
C ASN A 111 21.40 -7.54 50.60
N LYS A 112 22.71 -7.55 50.85
CA LYS A 112 23.55 -8.74 50.67
C LYS A 112 23.60 -9.61 51.91
N ASN A 113 23.87 -8.98 53.06
CA ASN A 113 24.23 -9.70 54.28
C ASN A 113 23.00 -10.07 55.13
N GLY A 114 21.89 -9.35 54.95
CA GLY A 114 20.65 -9.48 55.71
C GLY A 114 20.78 -8.94 57.14
N PHE A 115 19.73 -8.28 57.64
CA PHE A 115 19.72 -7.65 58.96
C PHE A 115 19.06 -8.56 60.00
N SER A 116 19.75 -8.81 61.12
CA SER A 116 19.27 -9.65 62.22
C SER A 116 19.44 -9.02 63.62
N ASN A 117 19.88 -7.76 63.69
CA ASN A 117 20.09 -7.09 64.97
C ASN A 117 18.78 -6.46 65.50
N TRP A 118 17.93 -7.30 66.06
CA TRP A 118 16.60 -6.93 66.58
C TRP A 118 16.62 -5.95 67.77
N LYS A 119 17.80 -5.62 68.32
CA LYS A 119 17.97 -4.60 69.38
C LYS A 119 17.96 -3.18 68.81
N LYS A 120 18.44 -2.98 67.58
CA LYS A 120 18.62 -1.66 66.95
C LYS A 120 17.53 -1.38 65.92
N THR A 121 16.30 -1.20 66.37
CA THR A 121 15.13 -0.95 65.48
C THR A 121 15.24 0.37 64.71
N ASN A 122 15.95 1.36 65.25
CA ASN A 122 16.24 2.62 64.56
C ASN A 122 17.04 2.45 63.25
N LYS A 123 17.66 1.28 63.03
CA LYS A 123 18.38 0.98 61.77
C LYS A 123 17.45 0.86 60.57
N PHE A 124 16.16 0.54 60.75
CA PHE A 124 15.18 0.57 59.66
C PHE A 124 14.90 2.01 59.19
N ASP A 125 14.70 2.94 60.13
CA ASP A 125 14.49 4.36 59.81
C ASP A 125 15.75 4.99 59.19
N LEU A 126 16.94 4.63 59.70
CA LEU A 126 18.22 5.05 59.11
C LEU A 126 18.45 4.48 57.71
N HIS A 127 17.97 3.26 57.43
CA HIS A 127 18.06 2.66 56.10
C HIS A 127 17.22 3.42 55.06
N VAL A 128 15.99 3.83 55.43
CA VAL A 128 15.17 4.69 54.59
C VAL A 128 15.89 6.02 54.34
N GLY A 129 16.46 6.63 55.38
CA GLY A 129 17.31 7.81 55.27
C GLY A 129 16.60 9.03 54.66
N SER A 130 17.39 9.99 54.16
CA SER A 130 16.88 11.20 53.50
C SER A 130 16.45 10.95 52.04
N HIS A 131 15.88 11.96 51.37
CA HIS A 131 15.34 11.84 50.01
C HIS A 131 16.34 11.31 48.95
N ASN A 132 17.64 11.49 49.16
CA ASN A 132 18.72 11.03 48.27
C ASN A 132 19.42 9.77 48.78
N SER A 133 18.87 9.09 49.79
CA SER A 133 19.39 7.82 50.27
C SER A 133 19.40 6.76 49.16
N THR A 134 20.25 5.75 49.33
CA THR A 134 20.30 4.60 48.42
C THR A 134 18.95 3.89 48.32
N HIS A 135 18.20 3.81 49.43
CA HIS A 135 16.85 3.29 49.48
C HIS A 135 15.87 4.12 48.61
N ASN A 136 15.79 5.44 48.84
CA ASN A 136 14.82 6.30 48.14
C ASN A 136 15.15 6.45 46.66
N ASN A 137 16.43 6.38 46.28
CA ASN A 137 16.83 6.31 44.88
C ASN A 137 16.36 5.01 44.22
N ALA A 138 16.55 3.86 44.89
CA ALA A 138 16.09 2.58 44.39
C ALA A 138 14.55 2.51 44.29
N ARG A 139 13.84 3.08 45.28
CA ARG A 139 12.38 3.23 45.26
C ARG A 139 11.91 4.02 44.04
N ARG A 140 12.50 5.19 43.77
CA ARG A 140 12.16 5.99 42.57
C ARG A 140 12.38 5.21 41.28
N SER A 141 13.49 4.48 41.17
CA SER A 141 13.74 3.62 40.00
C SER A 141 12.69 2.51 39.83
N CYS A 142 12.18 1.93 40.93
CA CYS A 142 11.05 0.99 40.89
C CYS A 142 9.76 1.66 40.39
N GLU A 143 9.44 2.86 40.91
CA GLU A 143 8.25 3.62 40.50
C GLU A 143 8.32 4.00 39.01
N ASP A 144 9.47 4.44 38.53
CA ASP A 144 9.71 4.78 37.12
C ASP A 144 9.60 3.55 36.20
N LEU A 145 10.14 2.40 36.61
CA LEU A 145 10.05 1.15 35.84
C LEU A 145 8.61 0.67 35.64
N MET A 146 7.73 0.96 36.60
CA MET A 146 6.31 0.62 36.53
C MET A 146 5.49 1.59 35.68
N ARG A 147 6.00 2.81 35.39
CA ARG A 147 5.37 3.80 34.50
C ARG A 147 5.69 3.53 33.03
N GLN A 148 5.14 2.45 32.49
CA GLN A 148 5.40 2.00 31.11
C GLN A 148 5.11 3.05 30.03
N SER A 149 4.18 3.98 30.27
CA SER A 149 3.84 5.06 29.33
C SER A 149 4.98 6.05 29.06
N GLN A 150 6.02 6.05 29.90
CA GLN A 150 7.21 6.90 29.76
C GLN A 150 8.41 6.15 29.16
N HIS A 151 8.26 4.86 28.87
CA HIS A 151 9.32 4.06 28.28
C HIS A 151 9.57 4.48 26.82
N ILE A 152 10.84 4.60 26.43
CA ILE A 152 11.22 5.07 25.10
C ILE A 152 10.62 4.21 23.97
N GLY A 153 10.50 2.89 24.18
CA GLY A 153 9.86 1.98 23.23
C GLY A 153 8.37 2.26 23.00
N PHE A 154 7.64 2.72 24.04
CA PHE A 154 6.23 3.09 23.90
C PHE A 154 6.07 4.41 23.12
N LEU A 155 6.98 5.36 23.32
CA LEU A 155 7.01 6.62 22.56
C LEU A 155 7.28 6.38 21.08
N PHE A 156 8.24 5.51 20.75
CA PHE A 156 8.51 5.11 19.36
C PHE A 156 7.31 4.40 18.72
N GLN A 157 6.65 3.49 19.45
CA GLN A 157 5.46 2.81 18.94
C GLN A 157 4.31 3.79 18.67
N LYS A 158 4.02 4.68 19.61
CA LYS A 158 2.95 5.69 19.44
C LYS A 158 3.22 6.63 18.27
N GLN A 159 4.48 7.06 18.09
CA GLN A 159 4.87 7.87 16.94
C GLN A 159 4.71 7.11 15.63
N SER A 160 5.02 5.81 15.62
CA SER A 160 4.79 4.92 14.48
C SER A 160 3.31 4.79 14.12
N ASP A 161 2.43 4.69 15.12
CA ASP A 161 0.98 4.58 14.91
C ASP A 161 0.40 5.85 14.27
N GLN A 162 0.76 7.04 14.77
CA GLN A 162 0.32 8.31 14.20
C GLN A 162 0.84 8.51 12.77
N ALA A 163 2.10 8.14 12.52
CA ALA A 163 2.69 8.18 11.18
C ALA A 163 1.98 7.23 10.21
N THR A 164 1.59 6.04 10.69
CA THR A 164 0.82 5.04 9.93
C THR A 164 -0.57 5.56 9.59
N ILE A 165 -1.27 6.17 10.54
CA ILE A 165 -2.59 6.78 10.32
C ILE A 165 -2.47 7.88 9.26
N ALA A 166 -1.53 8.82 9.42
CA ALA A 166 -1.34 9.91 8.46
C ALA A 166 -0.99 9.38 7.06
N TYR A 167 -0.16 8.35 6.95
CA TYR A 167 0.14 7.72 5.66
C TYR A 167 -1.08 7.07 5.02
N ARG A 168 -1.88 6.32 5.79
CA ARG A 168 -3.11 5.70 5.28
C ARG A 168 -4.12 6.75 4.83
N THR A 169 -4.27 7.85 5.57
CA THR A 169 -5.14 8.97 5.17
C THR A 169 -4.71 9.55 3.84
N ARG A 170 -3.40 9.82 3.65
CA ARG A 170 -2.86 10.28 2.36
C ARG A 170 -3.13 9.30 1.23
N LEU A 171 -2.80 8.02 1.44
CA LEU A 171 -2.94 6.99 0.43
C LEU A 171 -4.40 6.82 0.00
N ASN A 172 -5.32 6.72 0.96
CA ASN A 172 -6.75 6.60 0.68
C ASN A 172 -7.26 7.81 -0.10
N THR A 173 -6.84 9.02 0.28
CA THR A 173 -7.17 10.25 -0.45
C THR A 173 -6.69 10.18 -1.90
N SER A 174 -5.43 9.78 -2.13
CA SER A 174 -4.89 9.62 -3.49
C SER A 174 -5.63 8.54 -4.30
N VAL A 175 -5.96 7.41 -3.67
CA VAL A 175 -6.74 6.32 -4.29
C VAL A 175 -8.13 6.79 -4.68
N ASP A 176 -8.82 7.55 -3.83
CA ASP A 176 -10.14 8.09 -4.10
C ASP A 176 -10.13 9.12 -5.24
N CYS A 177 -9.16 10.04 -5.24
CA CYS A 177 -8.99 10.98 -6.33
C CYS A 177 -8.74 10.28 -7.66
N ILE A 178 -7.80 9.32 -7.70
CA ILE A 178 -7.49 8.55 -8.92
C ILE A 178 -8.70 7.75 -9.37
N ARG A 179 -9.43 7.10 -8.45
CA ARG A 179 -10.66 6.37 -8.77
C ARG A 179 -11.69 7.27 -9.43
N PHE A 180 -11.88 8.48 -8.92
CA PHE A 180 -12.81 9.44 -9.49
C PHE A 180 -12.38 9.83 -10.91
N LEU A 181 -11.10 10.20 -11.10
CA LEU A 181 -10.58 10.62 -12.39
C LEU A 181 -10.65 9.52 -13.45
N LEU A 182 -10.31 8.28 -13.07
CA LEU A 182 -10.42 7.11 -13.94
C LEU A 182 -11.87 6.87 -14.37
N LYS A 183 -12.83 6.93 -13.44
CA LYS A 183 -14.25 6.75 -13.74
C LYS A 183 -14.79 7.81 -14.70
N GLN A 184 -14.28 9.03 -14.62
CA GLN A 184 -14.71 10.14 -15.47
C GLN A 184 -13.90 10.26 -16.78
N GLY A 185 -12.86 9.44 -16.97
CA GLY A 185 -11.95 9.56 -18.11
C GLY A 185 -11.19 10.89 -18.14
N LEU A 186 -10.91 11.48 -16.98
CA LEU A 186 -10.25 12.79 -16.88
C LEU A 186 -8.74 12.64 -16.76
N ALA A 187 -8.01 13.56 -17.40
CA ALA A 187 -6.56 13.68 -17.24
C ALA A 187 -6.20 13.96 -15.77
N PHE A 188 -5.10 13.38 -15.29
CA PHE A 188 -4.72 13.57 -13.88
C PHE A 188 -4.00 14.90 -13.66
N ARG A 189 -3.16 15.30 -14.61
CA ARG A 189 -2.23 16.43 -14.49
C ARG A 189 -2.68 17.64 -15.30
N GLY A 190 -2.24 18.81 -14.83
CA GLY A 190 -2.39 20.09 -15.52
C GLY A 190 -1.20 20.38 -16.43
N HIS A 191 -1.28 21.47 -17.20
CA HIS A 191 -0.12 22.00 -17.94
C HIS A 191 0.92 22.61 -17.00
N ASP A 192 0.48 23.19 -15.89
CA ASP A 192 1.33 23.79 -14.87
C ASP A 192 0.81 23.36 -13.48
N GLU A 193 1.63 22.57 -12.77
CA GLU A 193 1.36 22.11 -11.41
C GLU A 193 2.06 22.98 -10.34
N SER A 194 2.67 24.12 -10.74
CA SER A 194 3.32 25.05 -9.83
C SER A 194 2.36 25.62 -8.79
N SER A 195 2.88 25.97 -7.61
CA SER A 195 2.08 26.58 -6.53
C SER A 195 1.48 27.94 -6.89
N THR A 196 1.97 28.57 -7.95
CA THR A 196 1.45 29.84 -8.48
C THR A 196 0.36 29.66 -9.54
N SER A 197 0.14 28.43 -10.00
CA SER A 197 -0.90 28.13 -10.98
C SER A 197 -2.30 28.28 -10.35
N LYS A 198 -3.24 28.84 -11.11
CA LYS A 198 -4.67 28.90 -10.72
C LYS A 198 -5.38 27.55 -10.88
N ASN A 199 -4.75 26.61 -11.57
CA ASN A 199 -5.25 25.25 -11.75
C ASN A 199 -4.06 24.31 -11.89
N GLN A 200 -3.75 23.61 -10.80
CA GLN A 200 -2.60 22.71 -10.71
C GLN A 200 -2.85 21.34 -11.34
N GLY A 201 -3.98 21.15 -12.02
CA GLY A 201 -4.39 19.87 -12.59
C GLY A 201 -5.39 19.13 -11.70
N ASN A 202 -6.19 18.28 -12.35
CA ASN A 202 -7.38 17.70 -11.72
C ASN A 202 -7.08 16.90 -10.46
N PHE A 203 -5.95 16.20 -10.36
CA PHE A 203 -5.59 15.45 -9.17
C PHE A 203 -5.31 16.36 -7.97
N LEU A 204 -4.45 17.37 -8.13
CA LEU A 204 -4.08 18.28 -7.05
C LEU A 204 -5.29 19.11 -6.60
N GLU A 205 -6.09 19.61 -7.53
CA GLU A 205 -7.34 20.33 -7.23
C GLU A 205 -8.33 19.45 -6.47
N LEU A 206 -8.44 18.16 -6.82
CA LEU A 206 -9.35 17.24 -6.12
C LEU A 206 -8.84 16.88 -4.71
N VAL A 207 -7.53 16.72 -4.53
CA VAL A 207 -6.93 16.54 -3.20
C VAL A 207 -7.14 17.78 -2.34
N GLN A 208 -6.95 18.97 -2.90
CA GLN A 208 -7.18 20.25 -2.21
C GLN A 208 -8.66 20.40 -1.82
N PHE A 209 -9.58 20.08 -2.74
CA PHE A 209 -11.01 20.05 -2.46
C PHE A 209 -11.34 19.11 -1.28
N LEU A 210 -10.78 17.89 -1.24
CA LEU A 210 -11.02 16.97 -0.13
C LEU A 210 -10.43 17.48 1.20
N ALA A 211 -9.25 18.10 1.17
CA ALA A 211 -8.62 18.70 2.35
C ALA A 211 -9.50 19.83 2.94
N GLU A 212 -10.04 20.71 2.10
CA GLU A 212 -10.91 21.82 2.53
C GLU A 212 -12.19 21.35 3.26
N HIS A 213 -12.62 20.12 2.98
CA HIS A 213 -13.85 19.56 3.55
C HIS A 213 -13.59 18.53 4.66
N ASN A 214 -12.32 18.16 4.91
CA ASN A 214 -11.97 17.19 5.94
C ASN A 214 -10.63 17.52 6.59
N LYS A 215 -10.69 17.90 7.87
CA LYS A 215 -9.52 18.30 8.66
C LYS A 215 -8.46 17.20 8.78
N ASP A 216 -8.86 15.93 8.92
CA ASP A 216 -7.91 14.82 9.03
C ASP A 216 -7.14 14.62 7.72
N ILE A 217 -7.79 14.90 6.57
CA ILE A 217 -7.14 14.88 5.26
C ILE A 217 -6.22 16.09 5.13
N ASP A 218 -6.70 17.30 5.45
CA ASP A 218 -5.90 18.53 5.39
C ASP A 218 -4.60 18.38 6.19
N ASP A 219 -4.68 17.90 7.44
CA ASP A 219 -3.54 17.68 8.32
C ASP A 219 -2.54 16.63 7.78
N ALA A 220 -2.93 15.81 6.80
CA ALA A 220 -2.13 14.71 6.28
C ALA A 220 -1.54 14.95 4.89
N VAL A 221 -2.13 15.78 4.01
CA VAL A 221 -1.80 15.88 2.57
C VAL A 221 -1.01 17.14 2.19
N LEU A 222 -0.52 17.18 0.94
CA LEU A 222 0.11 18.34 0.30
C LEU A 222 1.19 19.01 1.16
N LYS A 223 0.96 20.26 1.61
CA LYS A 223 1.93 21.05 2.41
C LYS A 223 2.14 20.48 3.82
N ASN A 224 1.18 19.71 4.33
CA ASN A 224 1.23 19.10 5.66
C ASN A 224 1.83 17.69 5.62
N ALA A 225 2.10 17.16 4.42
CA ALA A 225 2.83 15.91 4.24
C ALA A 225 4.36 16.14 4.19
N PRO A 226 5.18 15.22 4.73
CA PRO A 226 6.62 15.21 4.49
C PRO A 226 6.93 15.20 2.99
N GLU A 227 7.98 15.89 2.54
CA GLU A 227 8.25 16.10 1.11
C GLU A 227 8.25 14.81 0.28
N ASN A 228 8.91 13.77 0.79
CA ASN A 228 9.01 12.47 0.11
C ASN A 228 7.75 11.60 0.20
N LEU A 229 6.68 12.08 0.85
CA LEU A 229 5.46 11.31 1.13
C LEU A 229 4.17 12.02 0.66
N LYS A 230 4.28 13.00 -0.22
CA LYS A 230 3.12 13.72 -0.79
C LYS A 230 2.22 12.86 -1.68
N LEU A 231 2.73 11.73 -2.19
CA LEU A 231 2.06 10.81 -3.13
C LEU A 231 1.65 11.44 -4.48
N ILE A 232 2.24 12.58 -4.85
CA ILE A 232 1.93 13.33 -6.07
C ILE A 232 2.80 12.93 -7.28
N ALA A 233 3.74 12.00 -7.11
CA ALA A 233 4.70 11.66 -8.15
C ALA A 233 4.05 10.86 -9.30
N PRO A 234 4.50 11.04 -10.56
CA PRO A 234 3.90 10.34 -11.71
C PRO A 234 3.89 8.83 -11.56
N ASP A 235 4.99 8.26 -11.04
CA ASP A 235 5.12 6.82 -10.91
C ASP A 235 4.22 6.25 -9.80
N ILE A 236 4.00 7.01 -8.71
CA ILE A 236 3.02 6.64 -7.67
C ILE A 236 1.60 6.59 -8.26
N HIS A 237 1.21 7.59 -9.07
CA HIS A 237 -0.09 7.59 -9.71
C HIS A 237 -0.25 6.40 -10.67
N LYS A 238 0.80 6.05 -11.42
CA LYS A 238 0.81 4.86 -12.29
C LYS A 238 0.68 3.57 -11.50
N ASP A 239 1.35 3.46 -10.36
CA ASP A 239 1.28 2.27 -9.51
C ASP A 239 -0.12 2.08 -8.91
N ILE A 240 -0.74 3.16 -8.41
CA ILE A 240 -2.14 3.12 -7.95
C ILE A 240 -3.08 2.74 -9.11
N THR A 241 -2.88 3.32 -10.29
CA THR A 241 -3.67 3.01 -11.49
C THR A 241 -3.50 1.55 -11.92
N ARG A 242 -2.28 1.00 -11.83
CA ARG A 242 -2.00 -0.41 -12.06
C ARG A 242 -2.73 -1.29 -11.04
N GLY A 243 -2.77 -0.87 -9.77
CA GLY A 243 -3.56 -1.54 -8.73
C GLY A 243 -5.04 -1.62 -9.10
N PHE A 244 -5.64 -0.53 -9.60
CA PHE A 244 -7.01 -0.54 -10.11
C PHE A 244 -7.17 -1.48 -11.30
N ALA A 245 -6.25 -1.44 -12.27
CA ALA A 245 -6.30 -2.32 -13.44
C ALA A 245 -6.30 -3.79 -13.03
N ILE A 246 -5.39 -4.20 -12.12
CA ILE A 246 -5.33 -5.57 -11.58
C ILE A 246 -6.62 -5.95 -10.86
N ALA A 247 -7.18 -5.07 -10.03
CA ALA A 247 -8.40 -5.36 -9.29
C ALA A 247 -9.62 -5.53 -10.23
N ILE A 248 -9.72 -4.68 -11.26
CA ILE A 248 -10.82 -4.73 -12.23
C ILE A 248 -10.70 -5.98 -13.11
N THR A 249 -9.52 -6.29 -13.64
CA THR A 249 -9.35 -7.47 -14.50
C THR A 249 -9.51 -8.77 -13.72
N LYS A 250 -9.09 -8.80 -12.45
CA LYS A 250 -9.40 -9.91 -11.55
C LYS A 250 -10.90 -10.07 -11.34
N PHE A 251 -11.62 -8.97 -11.06
CA PHE A 251 -13.07 -9.00 -10.93
C PHE A 251 -13.76 -9.55 -12.20
N ILE A 252 -13.33 -9.10 -13.38
CA ILE A 252 -13.84 -9.60 -14.67
C ILE A 252 -13.57 -11.11 -14.81
N SER A 253 -12.35 -11.56 -14.46
CA SER A 253 -12.00 -12.98 -14.52
C SER A 253 -12.85 -13.82 -13.56
N ASP A 254 -13.01 -13.37 -12.32
CA ASP A 254 -13.84 -14.03 -11.30
C ASP A 254 -15.33 -14.06 -11.72
N GLU A 255 -15.82 -13.00 -12.37
CA GLU A 255 -17.19 -12.91 -12.87
C GLU A 255 -17.44 -13.88 -14.05
N ILE A 256 -16.47 -14.04 -14.94
CA ILE A 256 -16.51 -15.06 -16.00
C ILE A 256 -16.46 -16.45 -15.36
N GLY A 257 -15.47 -16.70 -14.50
CA GLY A 257 -15.21 -17.98 -13.86
C GLY A 257 -15.12 -19.11 -14.89
N GLU A 258 -15.92 -20.17 -14.69
CA GLU A 258 -15.93 -21.35 -15.56
C GLU A 258 -16.85 -21.26 -16.79
N LYS A 259 -17.47 -20.10 -17.01
CA LYS A 259 -18.44 -19.90 -18.10
C LYS A 259 -17.75 -19.90 -19.47
N PHE A 260 -18.56 -20.16 -20.49
CA PHE A 260 -18.15 -19.93 -21.87
C PHE A 260 -18.22 -18.43 -22.20
N TYR A 261 -17.31 -17.97 -23.03
CA TYR A 261 -17.23 -16.58 -23.46
C TYR A 261 -16.84 -16.46 -24.93
N SER A 262 -17.02 -15.27 -25.48
CA SER A 262 -16.57 -14.88 -26.82
C SER A 262 -15.47 -13.83 -26.69
N VAL A 263 -14.56 -13.80 -27.65
CA VAL A 263 -13.50 -12.79 -27.73
C VAL A 263 -13.76 -11.91 -28.94
N LEU A 264 -13.70 -10.60 -28.74
CA LEU A 264 -13.69 -9.61 -29.80
C LEU A 264 -12.30 -8.98 -29.83
N VAL A 265 -11.69 -8.96 -31.01
CA VAL A 265 -10.33 -8.44 -31.18
C VAL A 265 -10.34 -7.42 -32.32
N ASP A 266 -9.81 -6.23 -32.03
CA ASP A 266 -9.67 -5.15 -33.00
C ASP A 266 -8.23 -4.64 -33.04
N GLU A 267 -7.73 -4.36 -34.24
CA GLU A 267 -6.37 -3.87 -34.47
C GLU A 267 -6.42 -2.38 -34.78
N SER A 268 -5.52 -1.61 -34.17
CA SER A 268 -5.32 -0.22 -34.52
C SER A 268 -3.87 0.21 -34.35
N ARG A 269 -3.47 1.18 -35.17
CA ARG A 269 -2.17 1.82 -35.08
C ARG A 269 -2.23 3.05 -34.19
N ASP A 270 -1.32 3.16 -33.23
CA ASP A 270 -1.22 4.33 -32.36
C ASP A 270 -0.53 5.52 -33.03
N THR A 271 -0.52 6.67 -32.36
CA THR A 271 0.07 7.92 -32.87
C THR A 271 1.59 7.87 -33.04
N SER A 272 2.26 6.94 -32.35
CA SER A 272 3.69 6.66 -32.53
C SER A 272 3.97 5.70 -33.69
N GLY A 273 2.92 5.24 -34.36
CA GLY A 273 2.99 4.33 -35.48
C GLY A 273 3.21 2.87 -35.08
N LYS A 274 2.95 2.51 -33.83
CA LYS A 274 3.02 1.13 -33.35
C LYS A 274 1.66 0.46 -33.43
N GLU A 275 1.65 -0.82 -33.78
CA GLU A 275 0.42 -1.61 -33.86
C GLU A 275 0.01 -2.07 -32.46
N GLN A 276 -1.29 -1.97 -32.19
CA GLN A 276 -1.92 -2.29 -30.91
C GLN A 276 -3.17 -3.11 -31.18
N MET A 277 -3.51 -3.98 -30.23
CA MET A 277 -4.64 -4.87 -30.33
C MET A 277 -5.51 -4.74 -29.08
N ALA A 278 -6.75 -4.32 -29.27
CA ALA A 278 -7.74 -4.26 -28.19
C ALA A 278 -8.46 -5.60 -28.07
N ILE A 279 -8.60 -6.10 -26.84
CA ILE A 279 -9.28 -7.37 -26.55
C ILE A 279 -10.46 -7.09 -25.63
N ILE A 280 -11.64 -7.54 -26.06
CA ILE A 280 -12.88 -7.46 -25.31
C ILE A 280 -13.40 -8.89 -25.14
N VAL A 281 -13.93 -9.20 -23.96
CA VAL A 281 -14.59 -10.46 -23.65
C VAL A 281 -16.09 -10.24 -23.51
N ARG A 282 -16.87 -11.15 -24.08
CA ARG A 282 -18.34 -11.12 -24.05
C ARG A 282 -18.88 -12.44 -23.53
N PHE A 283 -19.71 -12.39 -22.51
CA PHE A 283 -20.30 -13.58 -21.90
C PHE A 283 -21.71 -13.31 -21.40
N VAL A 284 -22.39 -14.36 -20.93
CA VAL A 284 -23.72 -14.27 -20.35
C VAL A 284 -23.60 -14.45 -18.84
N ASP A 285 -24.14 -13.52 -18.07
CA ASP A 285 -24.13 -13.59 -16.61
C ASP A 285 -25.12 -14.64 -16.08
N ASN A 286 -25.17 -14.82 -14.77
CA ASN A 286 -26.08 -15.78 -14.12
C ASN A 286 -27.57 -15.41 -14.27
N LYS A 287 -27.88 -14.19 -14.72
CA LYS A 287 -29.24 -13.68 -14.95
C LYS A 287 -29.64 -13.78 -16.43
N GLY A 288 -28.78 -14.29 -17.30
CA GLY A 288 -29.02 -14.35 -18.74
C GLY A 288 -28.75 -13.04 -19.47
N VAL A 289 -28.11 -12.07 -18.83
CA VAL A 289 -27.75 -10.77 -19.41
C VAL A 289 -26.40 -10.87 -20.09
N ILE A 290 -26.31 -10.31 -21.29
CA ILE A 290 -25.05 -10.22 -22.03
C ILE A 290 -24.19 -9.13 -21.41
N ILE A 291 -22.98 -9.50 -21.00
CA ILE A 291 -21.96 -8.61 -20.46
C ILE A 291 -20.79 -8.53 -21.42
N GLU A 292 -20.29 -7.31 -21.65
CA GLU A 292 -19.10 -7.03 -22.43
C GLU A 292 -18.09 -6.27 -21.57
N HIS A 293 -16.89 -6.80 -21.47
CA HIS A 293 -15.81 -6.19 -20.72
C HIS A 293 -14.57 -6.01 -21.57
N PHE A 294 -14.04 -4.79 -21.56
CA PHE A 294 -12.71 -4.51 -22.09
C PHE A 294 -11.67 -5.15 -21.18
N LEU A 295 -10.85 -6.04 -21.74
CA LEU A 295 -9.84 -6.78 -20.99
C LEU A 295 -8.48 -6.07 -21.02
N GLY A 296 -8.14 -5.45 -22.14
CA GLY A 296 -6.90 -4.71 -22.26
C GLY A 296 -6.50 -4.40 -23.70
N ILE A 297 -5.41 -3.65 -23.83
CA ILE A 297 -4.68 -3.44 -25.07
C ILE A 297 -3.35 -4.18 -24.96
N SER A 298 -3.01 -4.93 -26.01
CA SER A 298 -1.71 -5.55 -26.16
C SER A 298 -0.95 -4.88 -27.31
N HIS A 299 0.30 -4.53 -27.06
CA HIS A 299 1.21 -4.15 -28.13
C HIS A 299 1.60 -5.40 -28.92
N VAL A 300 1.59 -5.29 -30.24
CA VAL A 300 2.02 -6.36 -31.14
C VAL A 300 3.14 -5.86 -32.06
N PRO A 301 4.23 -6.63 -32.25
CA PRO A 301 5.37 -6.20 -33.06
C PRO A 301 5.03 -6.15 -34.56
N ASP A 302 4.08 -6.98 -34.99
CA ASP A 302 3.53 -7.04 -36.33
C ASP A 302 2.06 -7.50 -36.28
N THR A 303 1.38 -7.35 -37.41
CA THR A 303 -0.05 -7.68 -37.56
C THR A 303 -0.26 -9.10 -38.06
N THR A 304 0.76 -9.96 -38.05
CA THR A 304 0.59 -11.34 -38.52
C THR A 304 -0.35 -12.10 -37.60
N ALA A 305 -1.14 -13.01 -38.16
CA ALA A 305 -2.11 -13.79 -37.41
C ALA A 305 -1.50 -14.53 -36.21
N ASN A 306 -0.25 -14.99 -36.33
CA ASN A 306 0.45 -15.68 -35.26
C ASN A 306 0.81 -14.74 -34.11
N SER A 307 1.28 -13.52 -34.40
CA SER A 307 1.56 -12.50 -33.38
C SER A 307 0.28 -12.09 -32.65
N LEU A 308 -0.81 -11.85 -33.39
CA LEU A 308 -2.12 -11.52 -32.81
C LEU A 308 -2.65 -12.66 -31.93
N LYS A 309 -2.49 -13.90 -32.37
CA LYS A 309 -2.82 -15.09 -31.59
C LYS A 309 -2.02 -15.12 -30.30
N MET A 310 -0.69 -15.09 -30.37
CA MET A 310 0.16 -15.18 -29.18
C MET A 310 -0.18 -14.09 -28.16
N ALA A 311 -0.35 -12.84 -28.60
CA ALA A 311 -0.73 -11.74 -27.74
C ALA A 311 -2.11 -11.94 -27.09
N THR A 312 -3.08 -12.49 -27.83
CA THR A 312 -4.41 -12.82 -27.28
C THR A 312 -4.32 -13.93 -26.25
N GLU A 313 -3.55 -14.98 -26.54
CA GLU A 313 -3.36 -16.11 -25.63
C GLU A 313 -2.62 -15.71 -24.35
N GLU A 314 -1.58 -14.88 -24.47
CA GLU A 314 -0.82 -14.34 -23.34
C GLU A 314 -1.74 -13.49 -22.44
N LEU A 315 -2.50 -12.56 -23.02
CA LEU A 315 -3.40 -11.72 -22.24
C LEU A 315 -4.48 -12.55 -21.53
N LEU A 316 -5.15 -13.48 -22.22
CA LEU A 316 -6.14 -14.36 -21.61
C LEU A 316 -5.53 -15.22 -20.50
N SER A 317 -4.35 -15.79 -20.74
CA SER A 317 -3.66 -16.64 -19.77
C SER A 317 -3.22 -15.86 -18.53
N SER A 318 -2.80 -14.60 -18.69
CA SER A 318 -2.43 -13.72 -17.57
C SER A 318 -3.58 -13.49 -16.57
N TYR A 319 -4.82 -13.66 -17.03
CA TYR A 319 -6.03 -13.54 -16.22
C TYR A 319 -6.69 -14.90 -15.92
N GLY A 320 -6.04 -16.02 -16.25
CA GLY A 320 -6.56 -17.36 -16.00
C GLY A 320 -7.70 -17.79 -16.93
N LEU A 321 -7.92 -17.08 -18.04
CA LEU A 321 -9.00 -17.37 -18.98
C LEU A 321 -8.55 -18.40 -20.02
N SER A 322 -9.28 -19.52 -20.11
CA SER A 322 -8.92 -20.62 -21.01
C SER A 322 -9.51 -20.49 -22.40
N ILE A 323 -8.66 -20.62 -23.42
CA ILE A 323 -9.05 -20.69 -24.84
C ILE A 323 -10.09 -21.78 -25.11
N SER A 324 -10.06 -22.89 -24.36
CA SER A 324 -11.01 -24.00 -24.49
C SER A 324 -12.46 -23.62 -24.17
N LYS A 325 -12.66 -22.52 -23.43
CA LYS A 325 -13.97 -21.97 -23.06
C LYS A 325 -14.49 -20.94 -24.05
N ILE A 326 -13.69 -20.59 -25.06
CA ILE A 326 -14.14 -19.67 -26.12
C ILE A 326 -15.22 -20.36 -26.97
N ARG A 327 -16.31 -19.65 -27.26
CA ARG A 327 -17.39 -20.13 -28.14
C ARG A 327 -17.67 -19.19 -29.30
N GLY A 328 -17.23 -17.94 -29.22
CA GLY A 328 -17.32 -16.97 -30.31
C GLY A 328 -16.02 -16.21 -30.50
N GLN A 329 -15.73 -15.87 -31.75
CA GLN A 329 -14.60 -15.03 -32.14
C GLN A 329 -15.08 -13.95 -33.12
N GLY A 330 -14.96 -12.69 -32.72
CA GLY A 330 -15.40 -11.52 -33.50
C GLY A 330 -14.23 -10.69 -33.97
N TYR A 331 -13.95 -10.72 -35.27
CA TYR A 331 -12.84 -9.99 -35.89
C TYR A 331 -13.29 -9.24 -37.15
N ASP A 332 -12.47 -8.32 -37.64
CA ASP A 332 -12.66 -7.67 -38.95
C ASP A 332 -12.29 -8.60 -40.13
N ASP A 333 -12.40 -8.09 -41.36
CA ASP A 333 -12.12 -8.84 -42.59
C ASP A 333 -10.64 -8.79 -43.01
N ALA A 334 -9.74 -8.29 -42.14
CA ALA A 334 -8.33 -8.25 -42.47
C ALA A 334 -7.83 -9.68 -42.75
N SER A 335 -6.96 -9.85 -43.74
CA SER A 335 -6.47 -11.16 -44.16
C SER A 335 -5.82 -11.93 -43.00
N ASN A 336 -5.13 -11.23 -42.12
CA ASN A 336 -4.52 -11.79 -40.91
C ASN A 336 -5.54 -12.20 -39.85
N MET A 337 -6.77 -11.67 -39.90
CA MET A 337 -7.85 -12.02 -38.98
C MET A 337 -8.74 -13.14 -39.53
N ARG A 338 -9.26 -13.00 -40.76
CA ARG A 338 -10.21 -13.97 -41.35
C ARG A 338 -9.55 -15.11 -42.11
N GLY A 339 -8.30 -14.97 -42.53
CA GLY A 339 -7.60 -15.88 -43.43
C GLY A 339 -7.91 -17.36 -43.18
N GLU A 340 -8.30 -18.07 -44.24
CA GLU A 340 -8.85 -19.43 -44.14
C GLU A 340 -7.89 -20.45 -43.53
N PHE A 341 -6.60 -20.33 -43.85
CA PHE A 341 -5.57 -21.28 -43.40
C PHE A 341 -4.67 -20.69 -42.31
N ASN A 342 -4.32 -19.42 -42.44
CA ASN A 342 -3.33 -18.75 -41.60
C ASN A 342 -3.87 -17.50 -40.89
N GLY A 343 -5.18 -17.24 -40.93
CA GLY A 343 -5.77 -16.12 -40.19
C GLY A 343 -6.01 -16.48 -38.72
N LEU A 344 -6.18 -15.45 -37.87
CA LEU A 344 -6.48 -15.60 -36.45
C LEU A 344 -7.67 -16.53 -36.22
N LYS A 345 -8.71 -16.39 -37.05
CA LYS A 345 -9.88 -17.27 -37.12
C LYS A 345 -9.50 -18.75 -37.19
N ALA A 346 -8.66 -19.12 -38.15
CA ALA A 346 -8.27 -20.50 -38.40
C ALA A 346 -7.41 -21.04 -37.24
N LEU A 347 -6.51 -20.21 -36.73
CA LEU A 347 -5.61 -20.58 -35.63
C LEU A 347 -6.36 -20.88 -34.33
N PHE A 348 -7.39 -20.09 -34.00
CA PHE A 348 -8.24 -20.35 -32.83
C PHE A 348 -9.19 -21.52 -33.05
N LEU A 349 -9.74 -21.67 -34.25
CA LEU A 349 -10.61 -22.80 -34.60
C LEU A 349 -9.85 -24.15 -34.50
N ASN A 350 -8.58 -24.17 -34.91
CA ASN A 350 -7.71 -25.34 -34.78
C ASN A 350 -7.44 -25.74 -33.32
N LYS A 351 -7.42 -24.78 -32.40
CA LYS A 351 -7.27 -25.04 -30.95
C LYS A 351 -8.60 -25.40 -30.27
N ASN A 352 -9.70 -24.84 -30.73
CA ASN A 352 -11.03 -25.06 -30.18
C ASN A 352 -12.07 -25.06 -31.30
N THR A 353 -12.43 -26.27 -31.74
CA THR A 353 -13.36 -26.54 -32.84
C THR A 353 -14.79 -26.07 -32.57
N SER A 354 -15.14 -25.78 -31.30
CA SER A 354 -16.46 -25.26 -30.90
C SER A 354 -16.57 -23.73 -31.03
N THR A 355 -15.54 -23.06 -31.55
CA THR A 355 -15.49 -21.60 -31.66
C THR A 355 -16.12 -21.12 -32.97
N HIS A 356 -17.15 -20.26 -32.88
CA HIS A 356 -17.85 -19.72 -34.05
C HIS A 356 -17.28 -18.35 -34.43
N TYR A 357 -16.89 -18.20 -35.69
CA TYR A 357 -16.46 -16.91 -36.22
C TYR A 357 -17.66 -16.05 -36.60
N ILE A 358 -17.66 -14.83 -36.09
CA ILE A 358 -18.62 -13.79 -36.43
C ILE A 358 -17.84 -12.66 -37.08
N HIS A 359 -18.22 -12.34 -38.32
CA HIS A 359 -17.61 -11.24 -39.03
C HIS A 359 -18.18 -9.90 -38.53
N CYS A 360 -17.33 -8.88 -38.37
CA CYS A 360 -17.75 -7.55 -37.94
C CYS A 360 -18.80 -6.95 -38.89
N PHE A 361 -20.06 -6.83 -38.43
CA PHE A 361 -21.16 -6.27 -39.22
C PHE A 361 -20.92 -4.81 -39.62
N SER A 362 -20.29 -4.01 -38.76
CA SER A 362 -19.90 -2.64 -39.10
C SER A 362 -18.94 -2.64 -40.28
N HIS A 363 -17.94 -3.52 -40.28
CA HIS A 363 -17.03 -3.62 -41.42
C HIS A 363 -17.75 -4.08 -42.70
N GLN A 364 -18.67 -5.05 -42.61
CA GLN A 364 -19.48 -5.50 -43.74
C GLN A 364 -20.32 -4.38 -44.35
N LEU A 365 -21.00 -3.60 -43.51
CA LEU A 365 -21.83 -2.50 -43.97
C LEU A 365 -20.97 -1.41 -44.64
N GLN A 366 -19.80 -1.09 -44.09
CA GLN A 366 -18.87 -0.15 -44.70
C GLN A 366 -18.43 -0.62 -46.09
N LEU A 367 -18.01 -1.89 -46.21
CA LEU A 367 -17.60 -2.44 -47.50
C LEU A 367 -18.74 -2.42 -48.52
N ALA A 368 -19.96 -2.79 -48.12
CA ALA A 368 -21.13 -2.73 -48.99
C ALA A 368 -21.40 -1.30 -49.48
N LEU A 369 -21.36 -0.31 -48.58
CA LEU A 369 -21.55 1.10 -48.93
C LEU A 369 -20.46 1.61 -49.89
N VAL A 370 -19.20 1.26 -49.66
CA VAL A 370 -18.08 1.65 -50.53
C VAL A 370 -18.25 1.05 -51.93
N VAL A 371 -18.63 -0.23 -52.03
CA VAL A 371 -18.85 -0.91 -53.31
C VAL A 371 -20.01 -0.26 -54.08
N VAL A 372 -21.14 0.02 -53.42
CA VAL A 372 -22.29 0.69 -54.04
C VAL A 372 -21.91 2.10 -54.51
N ALA A 373 -21.19 2.87 -53.68
CA ALA A 373 -20.73 4.21 -54.02
C ALA A 373 -19.79 4.22 -55.23
N LYS A 374 -18.86 3.25 -55.31
CA LYS A 374 -17.96 3.08 -56.47
C LYS A 374 -18.71 2.70 -57.75
N GLY A 375 -19.85 2.02 -57.63
CA GLY A 375 -20.73 1.70 -58.76
C GLY A 375 -21.36 2.94 -59.41
N HIS A 376 -21.44 4.07 -58.71
CA HIS A 376 -22.00 5.31 -59.24
C HIS A 376 -20.89 6.25 -59.72
N VAL A 377 -20.77 6.44 -61.05
CA VAL A 377 -19.67 7.17 -61.70
C VAL A 377 -19.39 8.54 -61.08
N HIS A 378 -20.42 9.33 -60.81
CA HIS A 378 -20.24 10.68 -60.23
C HIS A 378 -19.70 10.64 -58.79
N ILE A 379 -20.10 9.65 -57.99
CA ILE A 379 -19.65 9.51 -56.60
C ILE A 379 -18.21 8.98 -56.58
N ALA A 380 -17.90 8.01 -57.44
CA ALA A 380 -16.55 7.51 -57.63
C ALA A 380 -15.58 8.62 -58.07
N LEU A 381 -15.99 9.46 -59.04
CA LEU A 381 -15.22 10.64 -59.49
C LEU A 381 -14.99 11.64 -58.36
N PHE A 382 -16.02 11.93 -57.56
CA PHE A 382 -15.92 12.83 -56.42
C PHE A 382 -14.88 12.35 -55.39
N PHE A 383 -14.95 11.09 -54.95
CA PHE A 383 -13.97 10.55 -54.01
C PHE A 383 -12.56 10.40 -54.60
N THR A 384 -12.44 10.21 -55.92
CA THR A 384 -11.15 10.23 -56.63
C THR A 384 -10.53 11.63 -56.60
N LEU A 385 -11.33 12.67 -56.85
CA LEU A 385 -10.89 14.07 -56.77
C LEU A 385 -10.45 14.43 -55.36
N ILE A 386 -11.23 14.09 -54.33
CA ILE A 386 -10.85 14.27 -52.92
C ILE A 386 -9.50 13.58 -52.66
N SER A 387 -9.37 12.31 -53.02
CA SER A 387 -8.13 11.56 -52.82
C SER A 387 -6.91 12.21 -53.50
N ASN A 388 -7.09 12.76 -54.70
CA ASN A 388 -6.03 13.47 -55.42
C ASN A 388 -5.63 14.78 -54.73
N VAL A 389 -6.60 15.58 -54.28
CA VAL A 389 -6.33 16.80 -53.50
C VAL A 389 -5.56 16.45 -52.23
N MET A 390 -6.01 15.41 -51.53
CA MET A 390 -5.37 14.89 -50.32
C MET A 390 -3.92 14.45 -50.57
N ASN A 391 -3.66 13.74 -51.67
CA ASN A 391 -2.31 13.31 -52.05
C ASN A 391 -1.41 14.51 -52.38
N ILE A 392 -1.93 15.50 -53.13
CA ILE A 392 -1.18 16.71 -53.47
C ILE A 392 -0.80 17.46 -52.19
N VAL A 393 -1.76 17.74 -51.31
CA VAL A 393 -1.49 18.45 -50.04
C VAL A 393 -0.55 17.62 -49.16
N GLY A 394 -0.85 16.34 -48.96
CA GLY A 394 -0.08 15.43 -48.10
C GLY A 394 1.37 15.22 -48.54
N ALA A 395 1.65 15.24 -49.84
CA ALA A 395 2.99 15.03 -50.40
C ALA A 395 3.99 16.17 -50.11
N SER A 396 3.56 17.31 -49.54
CA SER A 396 4.45 18.42 -49.22
C SER A 396 4.19 18.96 -47.82
N CYS A 397 5.23 18.98 -46.97
CA CYS A 397 5.16 19.62 -45.66
C CYS A 397 4.69 21.07 -45.76
N LYS A 398 5.24 21.84 -46.73
CA LYS A 398 4.86 23.24 -46.97
C LYS A 398 3.37 23.41 -47.28
N ARG A 399 2.78 22.53 -48.12
CA ARG A 399 1.35 22.59 -48.43
C ARG A 399 0.47 22.22 -47.24
N ARG A 400 0.91 21.25 -46.41
CA ARG A 400 0.21 20.92 -45.16
C ARG A 400 0.21 22.10 -44.19
N ASP A 401 1.34 22.78 -44.04
CA ASP A 401 1.46 23.94 -43.15
C ASP A 401 0.61 25.12 -43.64
N GLN A 402 0.57 25.37 -44.95
CA GLN A 402 -0.31 26.39 -45.54
C GLN A 402 -1.81 26.12 -45.29
N VAL A 403 -2.23 24.86 -45.39
CA VAL A 403 -3.63 24.49 -45.10
C VAL A 403 -3.96 24.70 -43.62
N ARG A 404 -3.05 24.34 -42.73
CA ARG A 404 -3.19 24.57 -41.28
C ARG A 404 -3.28 26.06 -40.93
N GLU A 405 -2.45 26.88 -41.57
CA GLU A 405 -2.44 28.33 -41.37
C GLU A 405 -3.77 28.98 -41.82
N LEU A 406 -4.26 28.62 -43.01
CA LEU A 406 -5.58 29.07 -43.50
C LEU A 406 -6.74 28.60 -42.60
N GLN A 407 -6.66 27.41 -42.04
CA GLN A 407 -7.66 26.91 -41.09
C GLN A 407 -7.62 27.69 -39.78
N CYS A 408 -6.42 28.01 -39.29
CA CYS A 408 -6.21 28.84 -38.11
C CYS A 408 -6.84 30.23 -38.30
N GLU A 409 -6.56 30.90 -39.42
CA GLU A 409 -7.14 32.19 -39.76
C GLU A 409 -8.67 32.16 -39.82
N LYS A 410 -9.25 31.16 -40.50
CA LYS A 410 -10.72 30.98 -40.56
C LYS A 410 -11.33 30.78 -39.18
N THR A 411 -10.66 30.00 -38.34
CA THR A 411 -11.10 29.74 -36.97
C THR A 411 -11.06 31.01 -36.12
N ILE A 412 -9.98 31.78 -36.21
CA ILE A 412 -9.85 33.09 -35.55
C ILE A 412 -10.97 34.03 -36.00
N ASN A 413 -11.21 34.14 -37.31
CA ASN A 413 -12.28 34.99 -37.85
C ASN A 413 -13.68 34.54 -37.39
N ALA A 414 -13.92 33.24 -37.31
CA ALA A 414 -15.18 32.68 -36.84
C ALA A 414 -15.40 32.86 -35.33
N LEU A 415 -14.32 32.82 -34.53
CA LEU A 415 -14.35 33.17 -33.11
C LEU A 415 -14.62 34.66 -32.90
N GLN A 416 -13.95 35.53 -33.65
CA GLN A 416 -14.13 36.98 -33.58
C GLN A 416 -15.55 37.42 -33.99
N SER A 417 -16.18 36.70 -34.94
CA SER A 417 -17.56 36.95 -35.37
C SER A 417 -18.62 36.26 -34.50
N GLY A 418 -18.22 35.59 -33.41
CA GLY A 418 -19.14 34.91 -32.48
C GLY A 418 -19.82 33.66 -33.06
N LYS A 419 -19.38 33.17 -34.22
CA LYS A 419 -19.91 31.94 -34.85
C LYS A 419 -19.40 30.67 -34.20
N LEU A 420 -18.25 30.73 -33.54
CA LEU A 420 -17.67 29.62 -32.78
C LEU A 420 -17.51 30.03 -31.32
N LEU A 421 -17.72 29.07 -30.42
CA LEU A 421 -17.48 29.22 -28.98
C LEU A 421 -16.05 28.79 -28.65
N THR A 422 -15.45 29.44 -27.67
CA THR A 422 -14.18 29.01 -27.08
C THR A 422 -14.44 27.92 -26.03
N GLY A 423 -13.63 26.86 -26.03
CA GLY A 423 -13.78 25.76 -25.07
C GLY A 423 -12.76 24.65 -25.28
N ARG A 424 -12.50 23.87 -24.22
CA ARG A 424 -11.49 22.80 -24.24
C ARG A 424 -11.92 21.69 -25.21
N GLY A 425 -11.07 21.38 -26.18
CA GLY A 425 -11.36 20.38 -27.22
C GLY A 425 -12.15 20.92 -28.42
N LEU A 426 -12.59 22.19 -28.39
CA LEU A 426 -13.25 22.83 -29.52
C LEU A 426 -12.22 23.47 -30.46
N ASN A 427 -12.54 23.47 -31.76
CA ASN A 427 -11.76 24.14 -32.81
C ASN A 427 -10.28 23.70 -32.88
N GLN A 428 -10.01 22.44 -32.56
CA GLN A 428 -8.67 21.86 -32.68
C GLN A 428 -8.19 21.86 -34.12
N GLU A 429 -6.88 21.90 -34.29
CA GLU A 429 -6.23 21.79 -35.58
C GLU A 429 -6.57 20.43 -36.22
N ILE A 430 -7.30 20.46 -37.34
CA ILE A 430 -7.75 19.24 -38.01
C ILE A 430 -6.70 18.87 -39.03
N THR A 431 -6.19 17.65 -38.98
CA THR A 431 -5.41 17.11 -40.09
C THR A 431 -6.38 16.52 -41.10
N LEU A 432 -6.24 16.92 -42.37
CA LEU A 432 -7.02 16.36 -43.46
C LEU A 432 -6.99 14.82 -43.42
N LYS A 433 -8.16 14.19 -43.29
CA LYS A 433 -8.29 12.74 -43.17
C LYS A 433 -8.55 12.08 -44.52
N ARG A 434 -7.83 11.00 -44.82
CA ARG A 434 -7.99 10.26 -46.07
C ARG A 434 -9.15 9.28 -45.96
N ALA A 435 -9.95 9.18 -47.02
CA ALA A 435 -10.93 8.11 -47.16
C ALA A 435 -10.21 6.75 -47.25
N GLY A 436 -10.53 5.86 -46.32
CA GLY A 436 -10.06 4.47 -46.30
C GLY A 436 -11.23 3.51 -46.51
N GLU A 437 -10.97 2.39 -47.17
CA GLU A 437 -12.00 1.39 -47.43
C GLU A 437 -12.33 0.56 -46.17
N THR A 438 -11.34 0.36 -45.31
CA THR A 438 -11.41 -0.52 -44.14
C THR A 438 -11.75 0.20 -42.84
N ARG A 439 -11.70 1.54 -42.81
CA ARG A 439 -11.94 2.35 -41.61
C ARG A 439 -13.31 3.01 -41.65
N TRP A 440 -14.17 2.65 -40.70
CA TRP A 440 -15.52 3.16 -40.57
C TRP A 440 -15.56 4.69 -40.56
N GLY A 441 -16.46 5.29 -41.34
CA GLY A 441 -16.69 6.74 -41.34
C GLY A 441 -15.62 7.59 -42.05
N SER A 442 -14.49 7.02 -42.47
CA SER A 442 -13.39 7.77 -43.09
C SER A 442 -13.77 8.51 -44.38
N HIS A 443 -14.74 8.01 -45.14
CA HIS A 443 -15.28 8.69 -46.33
C HIS A 443 -16.07 9.95 -45.95
N TYR A 444 -16.86 9.89 -44.87
CA TYR A 444 -17.56 11.05 -44.32
C TYR A 444 -16.58 12.05 -43.71
N GLU A 445 -15.59 11.56 -42.94
CA GLU A 445 -14.56 12.41 -42.36
C GLU A 445 -13.69 13.10 -43.42
N SER A 446 -13.43 12.46 -44.56
CA SER A 446 -12.69 13.08 -45.68
C SER A 446 -13.44 14.20 -46.41
N ILE A 447 -14.76 14.31 -46.19
CA ILE A 447 -15.59 15.38 -46.74
C ILE A 447 -15.68 16.57 -45.77
N ILE A 448 -15.66 16.30 -44.47
CA ILE A 448 -15.83 17.32 -43.41
C ILE A 448 -14.49 17.92 -42.97
N GLY A 449 -13.43 17.10 -42.96
CA GLY A 449 -12.07 17.55 -42.65
C GLY A 449 -11.52 18.45 -43.75
#